data_AF-A0AAW9Q2Q5-F1
#
_entry.id   AF-A0AAW9Q2Q5-F1
#
_cell.length_a   1.000
_cell.length_b   1.000
_cell.length_c   1.000
_cell.angle_alpha   90.00
_cell.angle_beta   90.00
_cell.angle_gamma   90.00
#
_symmetry.space_group_name_H-M   'P 1'
#
loop_
_entity.id
_entity.type
_entity.pdbx_description
1 polymer ?
#
loop_
_entity_poly.entity_id
_entity_poly.type
_entity_poly.pdbx_seq_one_letter_code
_entity_poly.pdbx_strand_id
1 'polypeptide(L)'
;MVELEKIPYQFGYRFTDKDNIKHSYTISDWEISQLYRGCRDRSKAITAEEREKEAILKVRQKLEDEFLSKKDLYFIVGNLKNHSKVFMIIGIFYPPKVIQNTKAQNLSLFDL
;
A
#
# COMPACT_ATOMS: atom_id res chain seq x y z
N MET A 1 3.69 -22.80 -18.73
CA MET A 1 4.66 -22.17 -17.80
C MET A 1 4.28 -20.70 -17.73
N VAL A 2 3.93 -20.16 -16.56
CA VAL A 2 3.58 -18.73 -16.43
C VAL A 2 4.89 -17.95 -16.30
N GLU A 3 5.17 -17.07 -17.23
CA GLU A 3 6.35 -16.22 -17.19
C GLU A 3 6.17 -15.11 -16.14
N LEU A 4 7.18 -14.91 -15.29
CA LEU A 4 7.13 -13.89 -14.25
C LEU A 4 7.34 -12.51 -14.88
N GLU A 5 6.23 -11.81 -15.09
CA GLU A 5 6.26 -10.43 -15.53
C GLU A 5 6.85 -9.51 -14.47
N LYS A 6 7.91 -8.77 -14.83
CA LYS A 6 8.54 -7.75 -13.99
C LYS A 6 7.79 -6.43 -14.11
N ILE A 7 7.37 -5.88 -12.98
CA ILE A 7 6.78 -4.53 -12.91
C ILE A 7 7.95 -3.53 -12.77
N PRO A 8 8.13 -2.58 -13.69
CA PRO A 8 9.26 -1.63 -13.66
C PRO A 8 9.05 -0.45 -12.69
N TYR A 9 8.04 -0.54 -11.82
CA TYR A 9 7.64 0.51 -10.90
C TYR A 9 7.77 0.07 -9.45
N GLN A 10 8.17 1.00 -8.59
CA GLN A 10 8.12 0.84 -7.14
C GLN A 10 7.12 1.84 -6.57
N PHE A 11 6.25 1.36 -5.70
CA PHE A 11 5.29 2.19 -4.98
C PHE A 11 5.79 2.40 -3.56
N GLY A 12 5.46 3.53 -2.95
CA GLY A 12 5.99 3.89 -1.64
C GLY A 12 5.37 5.15 -1.09
N TYR A 13 5.67 5.42 0.18
CA TYR A 13 5.25 6.63 0.88
C TYR A 13 6.45 7.48 1.28
N ARG A 14 6.25 8.79 1.20
CA ARG A 14 7.13 9.79 1.81
C ARG A 14 6.39 10.44 2.95
N PHE A 15 6.98 10.43 4.14
CA PHE A 15 6.34 10.98 5.34
C PHE A 15 7.39 11.56 6.28
N THR A 16 6.92 12.39 7.21
CA THR A 16 7.74 12.97 8.27
C THR A 16 7.30 12.35 9.59
N ASP A 17 8.25 11.88 10.40
CA ASP A 17 7.95 11.33 11.72
C ASP A 17 7.78 12.42 12.80
N LYS A 18 7.50 11.98 14.04
CA LYS A 18 7.31 12.87 15.19
C LYS A 18 8.56 13.68 15.55
N ASP A 19 9.73 13.23 15.15
CA ASP A 19 11.02 13.87 15.42
C ASP A 19 11.44 14.76 14.22
N ASN A 20 10.51 15.02 13.30
CA ASN A 20 10.67 15.82 12.09
C ASN A 20 11.68 15.25 11.07
N ILE A 21 11.91 13.94 11.11
CA ILE A 21 12.78 13.24 10.17
C ILE A 21 11.96 12.80 8.96
N LYS A 22 12.47 13.09 7.76
CA LYS A 22 11.85 12.67 6.50
C LYS A 22 12.24 11.24 6.16
N HIS A 23 11.24 10.41 5.91
CA HIS A 23 11.38 9.03 5.49
C HIS A 23 10.81 8.83 4.09
N SER A 24 11.40 7.89 3.35
CA SER A 24 10.94 7.47 2.02
C SER A 24 11.04 5.97 1.93
N TYR A 25 9.92 5.27 2.12
CA TYR A 25 9.88 3.81 2.17
C TYR A 25 9.11 3.24 0.97
N THR A 26 9.71 2.23 0.34
CA THR A 26 9.06 1.44 -0.69
C THR A 26 8.15 0.38 -0.06
N ILE A 27 7.06 0.06 -0.74
CA ILE A 27 6.15 -1.05 -0.39
C ILE A 27 6.68 -2.31 -1.06
N SER A 28 7.06 -3.30 -0.25
CA SER A 28 7.57 -4.60 -0.72
C SER A 28 6.53 -5.72 -0.64
N ASP A 29 5.31 -5.40 -0.20
CA ASP A 29 4.18 -6.31 -0.19
C ASP A 29 3.74 -6.66 -1.62
N TRP A 30 3.48 -7.94 -1.90
CA TRP A 30 3.04 -8.40 -3.22
C TRP A 30 1.67 -7.83 -3.59
N GLU A 31 0.85 -7.46 -2.61
CA GLU A 31 -0.50 -6.95 -2.84
C GLU A 31 -0.51 -5.68 -3.71
N ILE A 32 0.51 -4.81 -3.58
CA ILE A 32 0.59 -3.60 -4.41
C ILE A 32 0.85 -3.94 -5.88
N SER A 33 1.63 -4.99 -6.12
CA SER A 33 1.94 -5.49 -7.46
C SER A 33 0.69 -6.10 -8.10
N GLN A 34 -0.13 -6.82 -7.32
CA GLN A 34 -1.40 -7.37 -7.79
C GLN A 34 -2.45 -6.28 -8.01
N LEU A 35 -2.50 -5.25 -7.17
CA LEU A 35 -3.35 -4.08 -7.39
C LEU A 35 -3.01 -3.41 -8.73
N TYR A 36 -1.72 -3.18 -9.00
CA TYR A 36 -1.25 -2.62 -10.26
C TYR A 36 -1.68 -3.47 -11.47
N ARG A 37 -1.39 -4.78 -11.45
CA ARG A 37 -1.79 -5.72 -12.52
C ARG A 37 -3.30 -5.64 -12.77
N GLY A 38 -4.09 -5.72 -11.71
CA GLY A 38 -5.54 -5.62 -11.81
C GLY A 38 -6.02 -4.29 -12.42
N CYS A 39 -5.40 -3.15 -12.07
CA CYS A 39 -5.74 -1.86 -12.66
C CYS A 39 -5.36 -1.79 -14.14
N ARG A 40 -4.19 -2.32 -14.52
CA ARG A 40 -3.72 -2.37 -15.91
C ARG A 40 -4.60 -3.28 -16.78
N ASP A 41 -4.88 -4.48 -16.29
CA ASP A 41 -5.61 -5.49 -17.06
C ASP A 41 -7.10 -5.11 -17.25
N ARG A 42 -7.65 -4.26 -16.36
CA ARG A 42 -8.98 -3.67 -16.50
C ARG A 42 -9.02 -2.36 -17.30
N SER A 43 -7.87 -1.81 -17.71
CA SER A 43 -7.84 -0.61 -18.53
C SER A 43 -8.42 -0.88 -19.91
N LYS A 44 -9.22 0.07 -20.42
CA LYS A 44 -9.80 0.01 -21.77
C LYS A 44 -8.91 0.69 -22.82
N ALA A 45 -7.74 1.17 -22.42
CA ALA A 45 -6.82 1.83 -23.34
C ALA A 45 -6.30 0.87 -24.42
N ILE A 46 -5.94 1.43 -25.56
CA ILE A 46 -5.59 0.66 -26.76
C ILE A 46 -4.12 0.24 -26.70
N THR A 47 -3.24 1.16 -26.28
CA THR A 47 -1.80 0.89 -26.19
C THR A 47 -1.39 0.38 -24.81
N ALA A 48 -0.31 -0.41 -24.76
CA ALA A 48 0.24 -0.88 -23.49
C ALA A 48 0.65 0.28 -22.58
N GLU A 49 1.29 1.30 -23.14
CA GLU A 49 1.78 2.47 -22.39
C GLU A 49 0.63 3.23 -21.70
N GLU A 50 -0.51 3.40 -22.38
CA GLU A 50 -1.68 4.05 -21.78
C GLU A 50 -2.28 3.20 -20.66
N ARG A 51 -2.34 1.87 -20.83
CA ARG A 51 -2.81 0.97 -19.76
C ARG A 51 -1.93 1.06 -18.52
N GLU A 52 -0.61 1.14 -18.70
CA GLU A 52 0.35 1.31 -17.59
C GLU A 52 0.15 2.65 -16.89
N LYS A 53 0.04 3.75 -17.65
CA LYS A 53 -0.22 5.09 -17.11
C LYS A 53 -1.53 5.13 -16.30
N GLU A 54 -2.60 4.55 -16.84
CA GLU A 54 -3.88 4.46 -16.14
C GLU A 54 -3.78 3.61 -14.87
N ALA A 55 -3.04 2.50 -14.92
CA ALA A 55 -2.82 1.64 -13.76
C ALA A 55 -2.07 2.34 -12.63
N ILE A 56 -0.99 3.04 -12.95
CA ILE A 56 -0.22 3.83 -11.98
C ILE A 56 -1.11 4.88 -11.33
N LEU A 57 -1.91 5.60 -12.13
CA LEU A 57 -2.83 6.62 -11.63
C LEU A 57 -3.86 6.02 -10.67
N LYS A 58 -4.46 4.87 -11.01
CA LYS A 58 -5.43 4.19 -10.15
C LYS A 58 -4.81 3.66 -8.86
N VAL A 59 -3.59 3.11 -8.91
CA VAL A 59 -2.85 2.70 -7.71
C VAL A 59 -2.61 3.91 -6.81
N ARG A 60 -2.16 5.03 -7.39
CA ARG A 60 -1.97 6.28 -6.65
C ARG A 60 -3.26 6.79 -6.01
N GLN A 61 -4.38 6.81 -6.73
CA GLN A 61 -5.70 7.16 -6.18
C GLN A 61 -6.09 6.27 -5.01
N LYS A 62 -5.84 4.96 -5.08
CA LYS A 62 -6.11 4.04 -3.97
C LYS A 62 -5.28 4.42 -2.72
N LEU A 63 -3.98 4.65 -2.91
CA LEU A 63 -3.04 4.97 -1.84
C LEU A 63 -3.27 6.36 -1.22
N GLU A 64 -3.62 7.37 -2.03
CA GLU A 64 -3.80 8.77 -1.59
C GLU A 64 -5.27 9.07 -1.21
N ASP A 65 -6.21 8.81 -2.11
CA ASP A 65 -7.60 9.25 -1.92
C ASP A 65 -8.39 8.32 -1.01
N GLU A 66 -8.07 7.02 -1.01
CA GLU A 66 -8.77 6.05 -0.18
C GLU A 66 -8.05 5.84 1.15
N PHE A 67 -6.77 5.45 1.12
CA PHE A 67 -6.06 5.09 2.34
C PHE A 67 -5.70 6.31 3.17
N LEU A 68 -4.99 7.28 2.59
CA LEU A 68 -4.52 8.45 3.35
C LEU A 68 -5.68 9.36 3.79
N SER A 69 -6.65 9.61 2.89
CA SER A 69 -7.71 10.59 3.18
C SER A 69 -8.86 10.01 4.02
N LYS A 70 -9.27 8.76 3.79
CA LYS A 70 -10.50 8.18 4.37
C LYS A 70 -10.26 7.17 5.49
N LYS A 71 -9.05 6.63 5.62
CA LYS A 71 -8.71 5.60 6.62
C LYS A 71 -7.72 6.14 7.65
N ASP A 72 -7.59 5.42 8.75
CA ASP A 72 -6.51 5.63 9.70
C ASP A 72 -5.35 4.71 9.28
N LEU A 73 -4.33 5.29 8.64
CA LEU A 73 -3.32 4.55 7.88
C LEU A 73 -2.10 4.25 8.74
N TYR A 74 -1.80 2.96 8.91
CA TYR A 74 -0.64 2.45 9.62
C TYR A 74 0.26 1.66 8.67
N PHE A 75 1.57 1.82 8.85
CA PHE A 75 2.57 1.05 8.12
C PHE A 75 3.20 0.01 9.04
N ILE A 76 3.22 -1.24 8.58
CA ILE A 76 4.08 -2.28 9.16
C ILE A 76 5.40 -2.17 8.41
N VAL A 77 6.45 -1.81 9.15
CA VAL A 77 7.76 -1.51 8.58
C VAL A 77 8.76 -2.58 9.03
N GLY A 78 9.56 -3.06 8.09
CA GLY A 78 10.63 -4.03 8.34
C GLY A 78 11.94 -3.62 7.68
N ASN A 79 13.01 -4.31 8.04
CA ASN A 79 14.31 -4.21 7.39
C ASN A 79 14.84 -5.61 7.06
N LEU A 80 15.95 -5.65 6.33
CA LEU A 80 16.66 -6.91 6.08
C LEU A 80 17.84 -7.03 7.03
N LYS A 81 18.17 -8.24 7.49
CA LYS A 81 19.31 -8.50 8.38
C LYS A 81 20.62 -7.87 7.86
N ASN A 82 20.86 -7.99 6.56
CA ASN A 82 22.06 -7.46 5.90
C ASN A 82 21.96 -5.96 5.55
N HIS A 83 20.79 -5.35 5.70
CA HIS A 83 20.52 -3.93 5.45
C HIS A 83 19.70 -3.31 6.60
N SER A 84 20.20 -3.46 7.83
CA SER A 84 19.46 -3.09 9.05
C SER A 84 19.10 -1.60 9.17
N LYS A 85 19.78 -0.74 8.40
CA LYS A 85 19.51 0.72 8.35
C LYS A 85 18.49 1.12 7.28
N VAL A 86 18.08 0.19 6.41
CA VAL A 86 17.14 0.45 5.32
C VAL A 86 15.82 -0.21 5.65
N PHE A 87 14.79 0.63 5.81
CA PHE A 87 13.45 0.20 6.13
C PHE A 87 12.56 0.23 4.89
N MET A 88 11.59 -0.68 4.86
CA MET A 88 10.58 -0.79 3.81
C MET A 88 9.24 -1.11 4.45
N ILE A 89 8.17 -0.72 3.77
CA ILE A 89 6.80 -1.08 4.16
C ILE A 89 6.58 -2.52 3.71
N ILE A 90 6.35 -3.41 4.67
CA ILE A 90 6.08 -4.83 4.46
C ILE A 90 4.59 -5.18 4.62
N GLY A 91 3.79 -4.20 5.04
CA GLY A 91 2.34 -4.32 5.12
C GLY A 91 1.70 -2.97 5.39
N ILE A 92 0.46 -2.81 4.95
CA ILE A 92 -0.34 -1.60 5.15
C ILE A 92 -1.62 -1.99 5.87
N PHE A 93 -1.89 -1.33 6.99
CA PHE A 93 -3.12 -1.53 7.77
C PHE A 93 -3.91 -0.22 7.78
N TYR A 94 -5.18 -0.28 7.36
CA TYR A 94 -6.00 0.91 7.13
C TYR A 94 -7.42 0.77 7.70
N PRO A 95 -7.58 0.65 9.03
CA PRO A 95 -8.89 0.61 9.66
C PRO A 95 -9.74 1.85 9.31
N PRO A 96 -11.08 1.72 9.35
CA PRO A 96 -11.96 2.88 9.28
C PRO A 96 -11.62 3.89 10.38
N LYS A 97 -11.70 5.19 10.09
CA LYS A 97 -11.54 6.22 11.13
C LYS A 97 -12.67 6.05 12.15
N VAL A 98 -12.30 5.75 13.39
CA VAL A 98 -13.27 5.62 14.48
C VAL A 98 -13.74 7.03 14.85
N ILE A 99 -14.98 7.37 14.50
CA ILE A 99 -15.68 8.49 15.10
C ILE A 99 -15.97 8.04 16.55
N GLN A 100 -15.49 8.77 17.56
CA GLN A 100 -15.39 8.38 18.98
C GLN A 100 -16.72 8.07 19.72
N ASN A 101 -17.68 7.38 19.11
CA ASN A 101 -18.95 6.99 19.76
C ASN A 101 -19.19 5.47 19.83
N THR A 102 -18.24 4.64 19.41
CA THR A 102 -18.41 3.17 19.45
C THR A 102 -17.66 2.60 20.64
N LYS A 103 -18.40 2.13 21.65
CA LYS A 103 -17.85 1.32 22.75
C LYS A 103 -17.14 0.11 22.14
N ALA A 104 -15.84 -0.04 22.39
CA ALA A 104 -15.11 -1.24 22.01
C ALA A 104 -15.71 -2.44 22.76
N GLN A 105 -16.24 -3.42 22.01
CA GLN A 105 -16.64 -4.70 22.59
C GLN A 105 -15.41 -5.60 22.64
N ASN A 106 -15.13 -6.18 23.80
CA ASN A 106 -14.12 -7.23 23.91
C ASN A 106 -14.62 -8.45 23.13
N LEU A 107 -13.92 -8.82 22.07
CA LEU A 107 -14.13 -10.08 21.37
C LEU A 107 -13.15 -11.11 21.92
N SER A 108 -13.66 -12.24 22.42
CA SER A 108 -12.84 -13.38 22.83
C SER A 108 -12.50 -14.22 21.60
N LEU A 109 -11.28 -14.76 21.56
CA LEU A 109 -10.81 -15.66 20.50
C LEU A 109 -11.62 -16.97 20.45
N PHE A 110 -12.34 -17.30 21.51
CA PHE A 110 -13.12 -18.54 21.65
C PHE A 110 -14.61 -18.40 21.28
N ASP A 111 -15.05 -17.23 20.83
CA ASP A 111 -16.45 -16.98 20.45
C ASP A 111 -16.72 -17.17 18.94
N LEU A 112 -15.83 -17.89 18.23
CA LEU A 112 -15.94 -18.24 16.80
C LEU A 112 -16.37 -19.70 16.59
#